data_AF-A0A945MHF0-F1
#
_entry.id   AF-A0A945MHF0-F1
#
_cell.length_a   1.000
_cell.length_b   1.000
_cell.length_c   1.000
_cell.angle_alpha   90.00
_cell.angle_beta   90.00
_cell.angle_gamma   90.00
#
_symmetry.space_group_name_H-M   'P 1'
#
loop_
_entity.id
_entity.type
_entity.pdbx_description
1 polymer ?
#
loop_
_entity_poly.entity_id
_entity_poly.type
_entity_poly.pdbx_seq_one_letter_code
_entity_poly.pdbx_strand_id
1 'polypeptide(L)'
;MSNYFKELKELRKEAGIDLEEIHNRTKISLQALRSIESGELGQLPHTYVRLFVRAYANEIGANENEALNALDKLIDNPLVINKEEKKQPIDTIEINQNANNKTSDQIKQPSVFAKNIRVDMLKGIALVCTLIFSIYIIRQINKEEAAKYPTSYPSEFEEEGPITDQILQ
;
A
#
# COMPACT_ATOMS: atom_id res chain seq x y z
N MET A 1 29.91 6.25 9.93
CA MET A 1 28.75 6.44 9.03
C MET A 1 27.79 5.28 9.22
N SER A 2 26.51 5.55 9.49
CA SER A 2 25.50 4.51 9.68
C SER A 2 25.31 3.70 8.39
N ASN A 3 25.77 2.46 8.40
CA ASN A 3 25.69 1.53 7.26
C ASN A 3 24.24 1.31 6.77
N TYR A 4 23.27 1.53 7.66
CA TYR A 4 21.85 1.32 7.44
C TYR A 4 21.27 2.02 6.19
N PHE A 5 21.63 3.28 5.92
CA PHE A 5 21.08 3.99 4.75
C PHE A 5 21.58 3.41 3.42
N LYS A 6 22.79 2.83 3.41
CA LYS A 6 23.29 2.08 2.26
C LYS A 6 22.56 0.73 2.11
N GLU A 7 22.22 0.09 3.23
CA GLU A 7 21.42 -1.14 3.22
C GLU A 7 20.03 -0.88 2.63
N LEU A 8 19.38 0.25 2.95
CA LEU A 8 18.10 0.63 2.32
C LEU A 8 18.22 0.83 0.80
N LYS A 9 19.36 1.32 0.30
CA LYS A 9 19.61 1.42 -1.14
C LYS A 9 19.68 0.04 -1.79
N GLU A 10 20.38 -0.91 -1.16
CA GLU A 10 20.48 -2.26 -1.70
C GLU A 10 19.13 -2.97 -1.67
N LEU A 11 18.35 -2.80 -0.60
CA LEU A 11 16.99 -3.32 -0.49
C LEU A 11 16.07 -2.78 -1.60
N ARG A 12 16.14 -1.48 -1.90
CA ARG A 12 15.41 -0.88 -3.02
C ARG A 12 15.77 -1.54 -4.36
N LYS A 13 17.06 -1.74 -4.61
CA LYS A 13 17.54 -2.36 -5.85
C LYS A 13 17.11 -3.81 -5.96
N GLU A 14 17.17 -4.57 -4.87
CA GLU A 14 16.68 -5.95 -4.79
C GLU A 14 15.18 -6.04 -5.08
N ALA A 15 14.41 -5.05 -4.61
CA ALA A 15 12.99 -4.90 -4.93
C ALA A 15 12.72 -4.41 -6.37
N GLY A 16 13.75 -4.04 -7.14
CA GLY A 16 13.61 -3.54 -8.51
C GLY A 16 12.91 -2.18 -8.64
N ILE A 17 12.85 -1.40 -7.56
CA ILE A 17 12.12 -0.12 -7.51
C ILE A 17 13.05 1.01 -7.96
N ASP A 18 12.63 1.80 -8.96
CA ASP A 18 13.41 2.94 -9.43
C ASP A 18 13.21 4.20 -8.57
N LEU A 19 14.21 5.07 -8.47
CA LEU A 19 14.09 6.31 -7.68
C LEU A 19 13.03 7.25 -8.26
N GLU A 20 12.87 7.23 -9.57
CA GLU A 20 11.89 7.99 -10.33
C GLU A 20 10.46 7.54 -9.99
N GLU A 21 10.24 6.25 -9.72
CA GLU A 21 8.95 5.74 -9.26
C GLU A 21 8.60 6.28 -7.87
N ILE A 22 9.56 6.22 -6.94
CA ILE A 22 9.40 6.77 -5.59
C ILE A 22 9.13 8.27 -5.66
N HIS A 23 9.89 9.01 -6.48
CA HIS A 23 9.67 10.43 -6.73
C HIS A 23 8.25 10.72 -7.22
N ASN A 24 7.78 9.94 -8.20
CA ASN A 24 6.46 10.14 -8.79
C ASN A 24 5.33 9.93 -7.78
N ARG A 25 5.46 8.94 -6.88
CA ARG A 25 4.47 8.61 -5.84
C ARG A 25 4.50 9.56 -4.65
N THR A 26 5.69 9.88 -4.15
CA THR A 26 5.87 10.61 -2.89
C THR A 26 6.10 12.11 -3.06
N LYS A 27 6.46 12.55 -4.27
CA LYS A 27 6.92 13.92 -4.60
C LYS A 27 8.20 14.36 -3.90
N ILE A 28 8.93 13.42 -3.28
CA ILE A 28 10.26 13.67 -2.75
C ILE A 28 11.21 13.82 -3.93
N SER A 29 12.03 14.88 -3.95
CA SER A 29 12.97 15.11 -5.06
C SER A 29 13.98 13.96 -5.19
N LEU A 30 14.41 13.67 -6.43
CA LEU A 30 15.47 12.68 -6.68
C LEU A 30 16.76 12.99 -5.90
N GLN A 31 17.09 14.29 -5.75
CA GLN A 31 18.20 14.74 -4.92
C GLN A 31 18.04 14.26 -3.48
N ALA A 32 16.89 14.52 -2.86
CA ALA A 32 16.62 14.12 -1.48
C ALA A 32 16.67 12.60 -1.30
N LEU A 33 16.13 11.83 -2.25
CA LEU A 33 16.20 10.36 -2.20
C LEU A 33 17.65 9.86 -2.27
N ARG A 34 18.49 10.46 -3.12
CA ARG A 34 19.93 10.14 -3.18
C ARG A 34 20.66 10.55 -1.91
N SER A 35 20.30 11.67 -1.30
CA SER A 35 20.85 12.11 -0.01
C SER A 35 20.47 11.14 1.12
N ILE A 36 19.26 10.55 1.09
CA ILE A 36 18.86 9.48 2.01
C ILE A 36 19.74 8.24 1.78
N GLU A 37 19.86 7.74 0.56
CA GLU A 37 20.68 6.55 0.26
C GLU A 37 22.18 6.70 0.60
N SER A 38 22.71 7.92 0.51
CA SER A 38 24.11 8.23 0.84
C SER A 38 24.32 8.51 2.34
N GLY A 39 23.24 8.74 3.09
CA GLY A 39 23.28 9.17 4.49
C GLY A 39 23.69 10.64 4.67
N GLU A 40 23.73 11.43 3.59
CA GLU A 40 24.06 12.86 3.61
C GLU A 40 22.84 13.71 3.98
N LEU A 41 22.29 13.47 5.18
CA LEU A 41 21.00 14.04 5.57
C LEU A 41 21.00 15.56 5.79
N GLY A 42 22.18 16.17 5.95
CA GLY A 42 22.32 17.62 6.07
C GLY A 42 21.97 18.40 4.79
N GLN A 43 21.89 17.74 3.63
CA GLN A 43 21.42 18.36 2.38
C GLN A 43 19.89 18.41 2.28
N LEU A 44 19.18 17.69 3.15
CA LEU A 44 17.72 17.70 3.15
C LEU A 44 17.20 18.88 4.00
N PRO A 45 16.03 19.45 3.65
CA PRO A 45 15.37 20.42 4.51
C PRO A 45 15.06 19.82 5.89
N HIS A 46 15.61 20.41 6.96
CA HIS A 46 15.54 19.87 8.32
C HIS A 46 14.12 19.51 8.78
N THR A 47 13.13 20.34 8.44
CA THR A 47 11.71 20.14 8.80
C THR A 47 11.12 18.84 8.22
N TYR A 48 11.68 18.33 7.12
CA TYR A 48 11.09 17.22 6.37
C TYR A 48 11.94 15.94 6.37
N VAL A 49 13.14 15.93 6.97
CA VAL A 49 14.04 14.75 6.97
C VAL A 49 13.32 13.50 7.49
N ARG A 50 12.67 13.61 8.65
CA ARG A 50 11.93 12.51 9.28
C ARG A 50 10.79 12.00 8.40
N LEU A 51 10.08 12.91 7.73
CA LEU A 51 8.99 12.56 6.81
C LEU A 51 9.54 11.81 5.59
N PHE A 52 10.61 12.30 4.99
CA PHE A 52 11.19 11.71 3.79
C PHE A 52 11.82 10.34 4.06
N VAL A 53 12.52 10.16 5.18
CA VAL A 53 13.08 8.86 5.57
C VAL A 53 11.97 7.83 5.78
N ARG A 54 10.88 8.21 6.47
CA ARG A 54 9.71 7.33 6.67
C ARG A 54 9.08 6.94 5.34
N ALA A 55 8.80 7.92 4.48
CA ALA A 55 8.16 7.69 3.19
C ALA A 55 9.03 6.81 2.28
N TYR A 56 10.35 7.03 2.25
CA TYR A 56 11.28 6.19 1.50
C TYR A 56 11.28 4.74 2.01
N ALA A 57 11.36 4.53 3.32
CA ALA A 57 11.30 3.20 3.92
C ALA A 57 9.99 2.48 3.57
N ASN A 58 8.86 3.20 3.60
CA ASN A 58 7.55 2.66 3.25
C ASN A 58 7.49 2.22 1.77
N GLU A 59 7.94 3.05 0.83
CA GLU A 59 7.89 2.73 -0.61
C GLU A 59 8.71 1.50 -0.99
N ILE A 60 9.82 1.23 -0.28
CA ILE A 60 10.67 0.08 -0.55
C ILE A 60 10.31 -1.16 0.29
N GLY A 61 9.29 -1.07 1.14
CA GLY A 61 8.86 -2.17 2.02
C GLY A 61 9.77 -2.41 3.23
N ALA A 62 10.62 -1.45 3.60
CA ALA A 62 11.45 -1.52 4.80
C ALA A 62 10.68 -1.13 6.07
N ASN A 63 11.20 -1.50 7.24
CA ASN A 63 10.61 -1.14 8.52
C ASN A 63 10.80 0.36 8.83
N GLU A 64 9.71 1.13 8.79
CA GLU A 64 9.71 2.57 9.07
C GLU A 64 10.32 2.92 10.44
N ASN A 65 10.05 2.12 11.48
CA ASN A 65 10.52 2.41 12.84
C ASN A 65 12.04 2.23 12.94
N GLU A 66 12.58 1.22 12.26
CA GLU A 66 14.03 1.01 12.21
C GLU A 66 14.73 2.15 11.46
N ALA A 67 14.15 2.61 10.35
CA ALA A 67 14.68 3.74 9.61
C ALA A 67 14.68 5.05 10.41
N LEU A 68 13.61 5.29 11.17
CA LEU A 68 13.55 6.43 12.08
C LEU A 68 14.52 6.31 13.25
N ASN A 69 14.70 5.12 13.82
CA ASN A 69 15.69 4.91 14.87
C ASN A 69 17.12 5.11 14.34
N ALA A 70 17.41 4.70 13.11
CA ALA A 70 18.71 4.96 12.47
C ALA A 70 18.94 6.46 12.22
N LEU A 71 17.89 7.19 11.84
CA LEU A 71 17.91 8.64 11.72
C LEU A 71 18.20 9.32 13.06
N ASP A 72 17.49 8.94 14.12
CA ASP A 72 17.65 9.53 15.46
C ASP A 72 19.08 9.32 15.99
N LYS A 73 19.64 8.11 15.82
CA LYS A 73 21.05 7.83 16.14
C LYS A 73 22.06 8.70 15.37
N LEU A 74 21.70 9.15 14.16
CA LEU A 74 22.56 10.03 13.36
C LEU A 74 22.44 11.49 13.82
N ILE A 75 21.24 11.91 14.24
CA ILE A 75 20.94 13.26 14.74
C ILE A 75 21.48 13.48 16.16
N ASP A 76 21.35 12.49 17.04
CA ASP A 76 21.80 12.55 18.43
C ASP A 76 23.34 12.53 18.58
N ASN A 77 24.07 12.37 17.48
CA ASN A 77 25.51 12.61 17.43
C ASN A 77 25.77 14.10 17.12
N PRO A 78 26.23 14.92 18.09
CA PRO A 78 26.20 16.39 18.06
C PRO A 78 27.16 17.07 17.07
N LEU A 79 27.64 16.38 16.04
CA LEU A 79 28.58 16.91 15.05
C LEU A 79 27.95 17.28 13.70
N VAL A 80 26.63 17.10 13.51
CA VAL A 80 26.00 17.25 12.17
C VAL A 80 25.08 18.48 12.05
N ILE A 81 24.63 19.09 13.15
CA ILE A 81 23.74 20.28 13.10
C ILE A 81 24.53 21.54 13.48
N ASN A 82 25.66 21.78 12.82
CA ASN A 82 26.36 23.07 12.88
C ASN A 82 27.13 23.28 11.58
N LYS A 83 26.44 23.28 10.43
CA LYS A 83 26.94 23.99 9.26
C LYS A 83 25.83 24.34 8.26
N GLU A 84 25.65 25.65 8.16
CA GLU A 84 25.15 26.40 6.99
C GLU A 84 23.64 26.53 6.83
N GLU A 85 23.10 27.45 7.63
CA GLU A 85 22.00 28.31 7.23
C GLU A 85 22.31 28.96 5.87
N LYS A 86 21.57 28.60 4.83
CA LYS A 86 21.31 29.49 3.69
C LYS A 86 19.81 29.59 3.46
N LYS A 87 19.31 30.77 3.82
CA LYS A 87 17.92 31.24 3.74
C LYS A 87 17.31 30.94 2.36
N GLN A 88 16.14 30.31 2.36
CA GLN A 88 15.08 30.63 1.41
C GLN A 88 13.77 30.81 2.18
N PRO A 89 12.93 31.79 1.80
CA PRO A 89 11.80 32.23 2.61
C PRO A 89 10.64 31.25 2.45
N ILE A 90 10.10 30.74 3.56
CA ILE A 90 8.84 30.01 3.54
C ILE A 90 7.96 30.61 4.63
N ASP A 91 6.79 31.05 4.19
CA ASP A 91 5.76 31.75 4.93
C ASP A 91 5.41 31.06 6.23
N THR A 92 5.38 31.86 7.29
CA THR A 92 5.14 31.46 8.67
C THR A 92 3.71 30.98 8.85
N ILE A 93 3.51 29.69 9.11
CA ILE A 93 2.36 29.24 9.90
C ILE A 93 2.84 29.16 11.34
N GLU A 94 2.46 30.16 12.14
CA GLU A 94 2.69 30.20 13.57
C GLU A 94 1.91 29.07 14.25
N ILE A 95 2.61 28.13 14.88
CA ILE A 95 2.03 27.30 15.94
C ILE A 95 2.75 27.68 17.22
N ASN A 96 2.02 28.44 18.03
CA ASN A 96 2.41 28.99 19.32
C ASN A 96 2.69 27.83 20.31
N GLN A 97 3.95 27.60 20.67
CA GLN A 97 4.35 26.65 21.71
C GLN A 97 4.68 27.40 22.98
N ASN A 98 3.71 27.47 23.89
CA ASN A 98 3.95 27.97 25.24
C ASN A 98 4.41 26.79 26.12
N ALA A 99 5.65 26.88 26.59
CA ALA A 99 6.27 25.92 27.49
C ALA A 99 5.68 26.04 28.91
N ASN A 100 5.38 24.90 29.56
CA ASN A 100 5.35 24.77 31.03
C ASN A 100 5.42 23.29 31.49
N ASN A 101 6.65 22.89 31.83
CA ASN A 101 7.12 22.22 33.05
C ASN A 101 6.22 21.24 33.84
N LYS A 102 6.78 20.04 34.07
CA LYS A 102 6.63 19.10 35.22
C LYS A 102 5.27 18.39 35.42
N THR A 103 5.27 17.06 35.40
CA THR A 103 5.31 16.12 36.56
C THR A 103 4.77 14.75 36.14
N SER A 104 5.32 13.68 36.73
CA SER A 104 4.81 12.31 36.72
C SER A 104 3.31 12.24 37.02
N ASP A 105 2.54 11.56 36.16
CA ASP A 105 1.71 10.41 36.56
C ASP A 105 0.89 9.87 35.38
N GLN A 106 0.61 8.58 35.48
CA GLN A 106 -0.03 7.76 34.45
C GLN A 106 -1.40 8.29 34.03
N ILE A 107 -1.56 8.61 32.74
CA ILE A 107 -2.87 8.66 32.08
C ILE A 107 -2.72 8.08 30.68
N LYS A 108 -3.53 7.05 30.42
CA LYS A 108 -3.80 6.46 29.11
C LYS A 108 -3.96 7.55 28.05
N GLN A 109 -3.10 7.54 27.03
CA GLN A 109 -3.24 8.43 25.88
C GLN A 109 -3.99 7.70 24.75
N PRO A 110 -5.14 8.22 24.29
CA PRO A 110 -5.76 7.85 23.04
C PRO A 110 -5.19 8.72 21.92
N SER A 111 -4.68 8.15 20.83
CA SER A 111 -4.67 8.79 19.50
C SER A 111 -3.95 7.89 18.51
N VAL A 112 -4.70 7.27 17.60
CA VAL A 112 -4.83 7.73 16.21
C VAL A 112 -3.48 7.79 15.50
N PHE A 113 -2.91 6.63 15.16
CA PHE A 113 -2.11 6.47 13.93
C PHE A 113 -1.88 4.98 13.61
N ALA A 114 -2.94 4.26 13.27
CA ALA A 114 -2.87 2.91 12.71
C ALA A 114 -4.02 2.71 11.70
N LYS A 115 -4.10 3.56 10.68
CA LYS A 115 -5.24 3.53 9.74
C LYS A 115 -4.87 3.46 8.26
N ASN A 116 -3.66 3.03 7.88
CA ASN A 116 -3.34 2.96 6.44
C ASN A 116 -3.07 1.54 5.94
N ILE A 117 -2.69 0.58 6.80
CA ILE A 117 -2.44 -0.82 6.37
C ILE A 117 -3.73 -1.63 6.18
N ARG A 118 -4.82 -1.29 6.86
CA ARG A 118 -6.11 -2.02 6.74
C ARG A 118 -7.04 -1.51 5.65
N VAL A 119 -6.84 -0.28 5.16
CA VAL A 119 -7.76 0.32 4.17
C VAL A 119 -7.47 -0.17 2.76
N ASP A 120 -6.21 -0.44 2.43
CA ASP A 120 -5.86 -0.98 1.10
C ASP A 120 -6.20 -2.46 0.99
N MET A 121 -6.07 -3.24 2.09
CA MET A 121 -6.62 -4.59 2.17
C MET A 121 -8.15 -4.60 2.07
N LEU A 122 -8.83 -3.59 2.64
CA LEU A 122 -10.30 -3.47 2.57
C LEU A 122 -10.79 -3.17 1.14
N LYS A 123 -10.06 -2.38 0.35
CA LYS A 123 -10.36 -2.15 -1.07
C LYS A 123 -10.22 -3.45 -1.88
N GLY A 124 -9.18 -4.25 -1.61
CA GLY A 124 -9.01 -5.57 -2.23
C GLY A 124 -10.15 -6.53 -1.89
N ILE A 125 -10.54 -6.60 -0.61
CA ILE A 125 -11.69 -7.42 -0.17
C ILE A 125 -12.98 -6.94 -0.84
N ALA A 126 -13.21 -5.63 -0.92
CA ALA A 126 -14.39 -5.07 -1.59
C ALA A 126 -14.43 -5.47 -3.08
N LEU A 127 -13.30 -5.41 -3.80
CA LEU A 127 -13.20 -5.85 -5.19
C LEU A 127 -13.57 -7.34 -5.33
N VAL A 128 -12.97 -8.20 -4.50
CA VAL A 128 -13.26 -9.65 -4.53
C VAL A 128 -14.73 -9.94 -4.20
N CYS A 129 -15.31 -9.26 -3.21
CA CYS A 129 -16.74 -9.39 -2.88
C CYS A 129 -17.64 -8.95 -4.03
N THR A 130 -17.33 -7.85 -4.73
CA THR A 130 -18.12 -7.41 -5.90
C THR A 130 -18.07 -8.44 -7.03
N LEU A 131 -16.92 -9.07 -7.26
CA LEU A 131 -16.76 -10.12 -8.28
C LEU A 131 -17.56 -11.37 -7.92
N ILE A 132 -17.47 -11.85 -6.68
CA ILE A 132 -18.26 -13.02 -6.21
C ILE A 132 -19.77 -12.76 -6.32
N PHE A 133 -20.23 -11.56 -5.94
CA PHE A 133 -21.64 -11.19 -6.04
C PHE A 133 -22.13 -11.16 -7.50
N SER A 134 -21.32 -10.62 -8.42
CA SER A 134 -21.65 -10.63 -9.86
C SER A 134 -21.83 -12.06 -10.40
N ILE A 135 -20.91 -12.98 -10.05
CA ILE A 135 -21.01 -14.39 -10.43
C ILE A 135 -22.26 -15.02 -9.83
N TYR A 136 -22.59 -14.71 -8.58
CA TYR A 136 -23.79 -15.22 -7.92
C TYR A 136 -25.08 -14.82 -8.65
N ILE A 137 -25.24 -13.55 -9.02
CA ILE A 137 -26.43 -13.07 -9.74
C ILE A 137 -26.56 -13.75 -11.11
N ILE A 138 -25.45 -13.88 -11.85
CA ILE A 138 -25.44 -14.59 -13.15
C ILE A 138 -25.91 -16.05 -12.97
N ARG A 139 -25.41 -16.75 -11.94
CA ARG A 139 -25.84 -18.12 -11.65
C ARG A 139 -27.29 -18.19 -11.20
N GLN A 140 -27.77 -17.18 -10.47
CA GLN A 140 -29.15 -17.14 -10.01
C GLN A 140 -30.13 -17.01 -11.18
N ILE A 141 -29.83 -16.13 -12.14
CA ILE A 141 -30.65 -15.95 -13.36
C ILE A 141 -30.64 -17.22 -14.21
N ASN A 142 -29.46 -17.82 -14.43
CA ASN A 142 -29.34 -19.02 -15.26
C ASN A 142 -30.02 -20.27 -14.65
N LYS A 143 -30.15 -20.34 -13.32
CA LYS A 143 -30.90 -21.43 -12.66
C LYS A 143 -32.40 -21.39 -12.95
N GLU A 144 -32.99 -20.19 -13.05
CA GLU A 144 -34.41 -20.04 -13.36
C GLU A 144 -34.72 -20.42 -14.82
N GLU A 145 -33.78 -20.18 -15.74
CA GLU A 145 -33.88 -20.65 -17.13
C GLU A 145 -33.67 -22.17 -17.24
N ALA A 146 -32.69 -22.74 -16.53
CA ALA A 146 -32.46 -24.19 -16.50
C ALA A 146 -33.68 -24.98 -15.99
N ALA A 147 -34.48 -24.40 -15.09
CA ALA A 147 -35.71 -25.01 -14.57
C ALA A 147 -36.92 -24.87 -15.52
N LYS A 148 -36.83 -24.07 -16.60
CA LYS A 148 -37.88 -23.92 -17.61
C LYS A 148 -37.74 -24.87 -18.80
N TYR A 149 -36.64 -25.61 -18.90
CA TYR A 149 -36.54 -26.65 -19.92
C TYR A 149 -37.48 -27.80 -19.55
N PRO A 150 -38.40 -28.22 -20.45
CA PRO A 150 -39.26 -29.35 -20.19
C PRO A 150 -38.38 -30.58 -19.95
N THR A 151 -38.66 -31.32 -18.87
CA THR A 151 -38.08 -32.64 -18.63
C THR A 151 -38.27 -33.50 -19.87
N SER A 152 -37.17 -33.85 -20.54
CA SER A 152 -37.21 -34.80 -21.65
C SER A 152 -37.51 -36.18 -21.06
N TYR A 153 -38.75 -36.64 -21.22
CA TYR A 153 -39.06 -38.04 -20.97
C TYR A 153 -38.39 -38.85 -22.08
N PRO A 154 -37.50 -39.80 -21.76
CA PRO A 154 -37.09 -40.77 -22.77
C PRO A 154 -38.38 -41.46 -23.25
N SER A 155 -38.63 -41.40 -24.55
CA SER A 155 -39.70 -42.19 -25.16
C SER A 155 -39.40 -43.66 -24.89
N GLU A 156 -40.29 -44.33 -24.17
CA GLU A 156 -40.19 -45.77 -23.91
C GLU A 156 -40.74 -46.59 -25.09
N PHE A 157 -41.22 -45.92 -26.14
CA PHE A 157 -41.58 -46.55 -27.40
C PHE A 157 -40.31 -46.75 -28.24
N GLU A 158 -40.03 -48.01 -28.59
CA GLU A 158 -39.15 -48.32 -29.72
C GLU A 158 -39.77 -47.68 -30.98
N GLU A 159 -38.99 -46.84 -31.64
CA GLU A 159 -39.38 -46.20 -32.89
C GLU A 159 -39.30 -47.28 -33.99
N GLU A 160 -40.35 -48.09 -34.07
CA GLU A 160 -40.54 -49.02 -35.18
C GLU A 160 -40.57 -48.16 -36.45
N GLY A 161 -39.57 -48.37 -37.32
CA GLY A 161 -39.34 -47.57 -38.50
C GLY A 161 -40.55 -47.48 -39.44
N PRO A 162 -40.46 -46.68 -40.52
CA PRO A 162 -41.59 -46.46 -41.42
C PRO A 162 -42.18 -47.79 -41.91
N ILE A 163 -43.50 -47.92 -41.75
CA ILE A 163 -44.23 -49.11 -42.20
C ILE A 163 -43.96 -49.28 -43.70
N THR A 164 -43.18 -50.30 -44.03
CA THR A 164 -42.81 -50.62 -45.40
C THR A 164 -43.84 -51.60 -45.96
N ASP A 165 -44.15 -51.53 -47.26
CA ASP A 165 -45.17 -52.38 -47.91
C ASP A 165 -44.93 -53.90 -47.72
N GLN A 166 -43.71 -54.31 -47.32
CA GLN A 166 -43.37 -55.68 -46.93
C GLN A 166 -44.11 -56.18 -45.66
N ILE A 167 -44.58 -55.27 -44.81
CA ILE A 167 -45.31 -55.60 -43.57
C ILE A 167 -46.83 -55.77 -43.84
N LEU A 168 -47.29 -55.36 -45.03
CA LEU A 168 -48.71 -55.32 -45.44
C LEU A 168 -49.14 -56.48 -46.36
N GLN A 169 -48.29 -57.49 -46.59
CA GLN A 169 -48.62 -58.72 -47.32
C GLN A 169 -48.77 -59.91 -46.38
#